data_AF-C3PHR4-F1
#
_entry.id   AF-C3PHR4-F1
#
_cell.length_a   1.000
_cell.length_b   1.000
_cell.length_c   1.000
_cell.angle_alpha   90.00
_cell.angle_beta   90.00
_cell.angle_gamma   90.00
#
_symmetry.space_group_name_H-M   'P 1'
#
loop_
_entity.id
_entity.type
_entity.pdbx_description
1 polymer ?
#
loop_
_entity_poly.entity_id
_entity_poly.type
_entity_poly.pdbx_seq_one_letter_code
_entity_poly.pdbx_strand_id
1 'polypeptide(L)'
;MPSAYSEQFKQQCVDTVLVLGKSRAEVAAEYEVSASALGRWVAKAQGTEGTGSGSHMRKADPASQDPTELAKRVRELEIENEFLKSGRPLRQGPLEGDIFKVIEHFDEEGAGKPRYTVTMMARGLGVTRVGYYVWKHRRSRPYAGASPRGKRHRLFRAYHRDFRLA
;
A
#
# COMPACT_ATOMS: atom_id res chain seq x y z
N MET A 1 23.48 12.68 23.72
CA MET A 1 24.28 11.60 24.33
C MET A 1 25.40 11.24 23.36
N PRO A 2 26.68 11.43 23.71
CA PRO A 2 27.78 11.15 22.79
C PRO A 2 27.81 9.65 22.48
N SER A 3 28.02 9.30 21.21
CA SER A 3 28.27 7.92 20.77
C SER A 3 29.49 7.38 21.53
N ALA A 4 29.30 6.45 22.46
CA ALA A 4 30.37 5.86 23.27
C ALA A 4 31.45 5.12 22.45
N TYR A 5 31.18 4.88 21.16
CA TYR A 5 32.09 4.20 20.24
C TYR A 5 32.50 5.13 19.10
N SER A 6 33.79 5.14 18.75
CA SER A 6 34.30 5.86 17.58
C SER A 6 33.79 5.20 16.29
N GLU A 7 33.60 5.99 15.21
CA GLU A 7 33.15 5.46 13.93
C GLU A 7 34.14 4.45 13.34
N GLN A 8 35.45 4.67 13.54
CA GLN A 8 36.50 3.74 13.11
C GLN A 8 36.36 2.36 13.78
N PHE A 9 36.07 2.34 15.09
CA PHE A 9 35.87 1.09 15.82
C PHE A 9 34.62 0.33 15.33
N LYS A 10 33.52 1.07 15.05
CA LYS A 10 32.31 0.47 14.47
C LYS A 10 32.60 -0.17 13.10
N GLN A 11 33.35 0.54 12.25
CA GLN A 11 33.73 0.04 10.93
C GLN A 11 34.56 -1.23 11.03
N GLN A 12 35.56 -1.26 11.92
CA GLN A 12 36.41 -2.43 12.14
C GLN A 12 35.60 -3.66 12.59
N CYS A 13 34.66 -3.50 13.53
CA CYS A 13 33.81 -4.60 13.95
C CYS A 13 32.90 -5.10 12.81
N VAL A 14 32.38 -4.18 12.00
CA VAL A 14 31.56 -4.51 10.83
C VAL A 14 32.37 -5.26 9.78
N ASP A 15 33.56 -4.78 9.42
CA ASP A 15 34.43 -5.42 8.44
C ASP A 15 34.86 -6.82 8.89
N THR A 16 35.06 -7.01 10.20
CA THR A 16 35.35 -8.35 10.76
C THR A 16 34.18 -9.33 10.57
N VAL A 17 32.94 -8.86 10.64
CA VAL A 17 31.77 -9.71 10.39
C VAL A 17 31.55 -9.93 8.88
N LEU A 18 31.69 -8.87 8.07
CA LEU A 18 31.34 -8.90 6.65
C LEU A 18 32.44 -9.47 5.75
N VAL A 19 33.70 -9.09 6.02
CA VAL A 19 34.87 -9.45 5.19
C VAL A 19 35.52 -10.73 5.71
N LEU A 20 35.73 -10.83 7.03
CA LEU A 20 36.35 -12.01 7.64
C LEU A 20 35.36 -13.14 7.94
N GLY A 21 34.05 -12.90 7.82
CA GLY A 21 33.01 -13.92 7.95
C GLY A 21 32.83 -14.49 9.36
N LYS A 22 33.41 -13.86 10.40
CA LYS A 22 33.21 -14.29 11.80
C LYS A 22 31.76 -14.11 12.23
N SER A 23 31.29 -14.97 13.14
CA SER A 23 29.93 -14.83 13.64
C SER A 23 29.77 -13.57 14.50
N ARG A 24 28.58 -12.96 14.46
CA ARG A 24 28.26 -11.78 15.28
C ARG A 24 28.46 -12.03 16.79
N ALA A 25 28.25 -13.26 17.25
CA ALA A 25 28.41 -13.64 18.65
C ALA A 25 29.89 -13.67 19.06
N GLU A 26 30.75 -14.23 18.21
CA GLU A 26 32.20 -14.25 18.44
C GLU A 26 32.80 -12.85 18.45
N VAL A 27 32.44 -12.01 17.46
CA VAL A 27 32.93 -10.63 17.38
C VAL A 27 32.41 -9.79 18.56
N ALA A 28 31.15 -10.00 18.98
CA ALA A 28 30.62 -9.33 20.16
C ALA A 28 31.38 -9.70 21.45
N ALA A 29 31.78 -10.97 21.60
CA ALA A 29 32.56 -11.44 22.73
C ALA A 29 34.01 -10.96 22.68
N GLU A 30 34.65 -10.97 21.50
CA GLU A 30 36.05 -10.58 21.28
C GLU A 30 36.29 -9.08 21.53
N TYR A 31 35.34 -8.23 21.14
CA TYR A 31 35.44 -6.77 21.27
C TYR A 31 34.63 -6.20 22.45
N GLU A 32 34.05 -7.06 23.29
CA GLU A 32 33.17 -6.69 24.42
C GLU A 32 32.02 -5.73 24.03
N VAL A 33 31.48 -5.90 22.82
CA VAL A 33 30.38 -5.09 22.30
C VAL A 33 29.07 -5.85 22.45
N SER A 34 28.00 -5.17 22.85
CA SER A 34 26.67 -5.81 22.87
C SER A 34 26.28 -6.33 21.48
N ALA A 35 25.85 -7.60 21.39
CA ALA A 35 25.41 -8.22 20.15
C ALA A 35 24.32 -7.41 19.43
N SER A 36 23.46 -6.73 20.19
CA SER A 36 22.42 -5.83 19.68
C SER A 36 22.97 -4.54 19.07
N ALA A 37 24.10 -4.00 19.55
CA ALA A 37 24.76 -2.84 18.93
C ALA A 37 25.49 -3.24 17.65
N LEU A 38 26.27 -4.33 17.70
CA LEU A 38 26.94 -4.88 16.52
C LEU A 38 25.94 -5.28 15.42
N GLY A 39 24.82 -5.87 15.82
CA GLY A 39 23.71 -6.18 14.91
C GLY A 39 23.20 -4.94 14.16
N ARG A 40 23.02 -3.82 14.87
CA ARG A 40 22.60 -2.54 14.27
C ARG A 40 23.66 -1.97 13.33
N TRP A 41 24.94 -2.01 13.67
CA TRP A 41 26.02 -1.50 12.80
C TRP A 41 26.17 -2.32 11.53
N VAL A 42 26.07 -3.64 11.62
CA VAL A 42 26.09 -4.52 10.45
C VAL A 42 24.86 -4.29 9.57
N ALA A 43 23.67 -4.09 10.17
CA ALA A 43 22.47 -3.76 9.40
C ALA A 43 22.61 -2.39 8.70
N LYS A 44 23.23 -1.41 9.36
CA LYS A 44 23.59 -0.10 8.78
C LYS A 44 24.49 -0.24 7.56
N ALA A 45 25.56 -1.02 7.70
CA ALA A 45 26.54 -1.22 6.64
C ALA A 45 25.97 -2.01 5.45
N GLN A 46 25.07 -2.96 5.70
CA GLN A 46 24.39 -3.72 4.65
C GLN A 46 23.18 -3.00 4.04
N GLY A 47 22.79 -1.83 4.56
CA GLY A 47 21.57 -1.14 4.15
C GLY A 47 20.28 -1.86 4.54
N THR A 48 20.35 -2.86 5.42
CA THR A 48 19.21 -3.65 5.92
C THR A 48 18.67 -3.11 7.24
N GLU A 49 18.86 -1.82 7.51
CA GLU A 49 18.36 -1.19 8.74
C GLU A 49 16.84 -1.36 8.83
N GLY A 50 16.38 -2.05 9.87
CA GLY A 50 14.96 -2.21 10.14
C GLY A 50 14.30 -3.42 9.50
N THR A 51 15.05 -4.38 8.92
CA THR A 51 14.53 -5.62 8.29
C THR A 51 14.41 -6.84 9.23
N GLY A 52 14.73 -6.69 10.52
CA GLY A 52 14.60 -7.78 11.52
C GLY A 52 13.15 -8.19 11.81
N SER A 53 12.91 -9.15 12.72
CA SER A 53 11.58 -9.71 13.01
C SER A 53 10.48 -8.70 13.40
N GLY A 54 10.82 -7.44 13.71
CA GLY A 54 9.87 -6.33 13.92
C GLY A 54 9.66 -5.39 12.71
N SER A 55 10.30 -5.68 11.57
CA SER A 55 10.25 -4.92 10.31
C SER A 55 8.87 -4.90 9.68
N HIS A 56 8.14 -6.01 9.78
CA HIS A 56 6.79 -6.16 9.23
C HIS A 56 5.78 -5.12 9.74
N MET A 57 6.05 -4.47 10.87
CA MET A 57 5.21 -3.42 11.45
C MET A 57 5.61 -2.00 10.99
N ARG A 58 6.76 -1.83 10.31
CA ARG A 58 7.23 -0.53 9.83
C ARG A 58 6.74 -0.30 8.40
N LYS A 59 6.38 0.95 8.09
CA LYS A 59 6.11 1.35 6.70
C LYS A 59 7.43 1.25 5.92
N ALA A 60 7.37 0.67 4.72
CA ALA A 60 8.53 0.59 3.83
C ALA A 60 9.12 2.00 3.64
N ASP A 61 10.40 2.17 3.96
CA ASP A 61 11.08 3.46 3.87
C ASP A 61 11.47 3.74 2.41
N PRO A 62 10.89 4.75 1.73
CA PRO A 62 11.18 5.01 0.31
C PRO A 62 12.67 5.22 0.01
N ALA A 63 13.49 5.62 0.99
CA ALA A 63 14.94 5.79 0.84
C ALA A 63 15.78 4.55 1.21
N SER A 64 15.13 3.47 1.66
CA SER A 64 15.79 2.20 1.99
C SER A 64 16.53 1.64 0.78
N GLN A 65 17.81 1.34 0.99
CA GLN A 65 18.68 0.68 0.01
C GLN A 65 18.69 -0.84 0.20
N ASP A 66 17.82 -1.39 1.06
CA ASP A 66 17.75 -2.83 1.27
C ASP A 66 17.33 -3.56 -0.03
N PRO A 67 18.13 -4.49 -0.55
CA PRO A 67 17.77 -5.28 -1.73
C PRO A 67 16.45 -6.04 -1.57
N THR A 68 16.07 -6.41 -0.35
CA THR A 68 14.83 -7.16 -0.08
C THR A 68 13.59 -6.27 -0.18
N GLU A 69 13.62 -5.09 0.45
CA GLU A 69 12.55 -4.09 0.29
C GLU A 69 12.46 -3.57 -1.14
N LEU A 70 13.59 -3.35 -1.81
CA LEU A 70 13.63 -2.95 -3.21
C LEU A 70 13.01 -4.00 -4.13
N ALA A 71 13.36 -5.29 -3.96
CA ALA A 71 12.76 -6.36 -4.74
C ALA A 71 11.23 -6.46 -4.55
N LYS A 72 10.74 -6.23 -3.33
CA LYS A 72 9.29 -6.16 -3.05
C LYS A 72 8.63 -5.00 -3.81
N ARG A 73 9.24 -3.81 -3.79
CA ARG A 73 8.71 -2.63 -4.51
C ARG A 73 8.73 -2.82 -6.02
N VAL A 74 9.82 -3.35 -6.57
CA VAL A 74 9.91 -3.64 -8.01
C VAL A 74 8.79 -4.57 -8.41
N ARG A 75 8.57 -5.65 -7.67
CA ARG A 75 7.46 -6.57 -7.93
C ARG A 75 6.09 -5.90 -7.84
N GLU A 76 5.85 -5.04 -6.85
CA GLU A 76 4.61 -4.27 -6.74
C GLU A 76 4.39 -3.35 -7.95
N LEU A 77 5.44 -2.63 -8.37
CA LEU A 77 5.40 -1.73 -9.53
C LEU A 77 5.26 -2.45 -10.86
N GLU A 78 5.82 -3.66 -10.99
CA GLU A 78 5.65 -4.52 -12.16
C GLU A 78 4.19 -4.95 -12.32
N ILE A 79 3.57 -5.39 -11.22
CA ILE A 79 2.16 -5.79 -11.20
C ILE A 79 1.26 -4.58 -11.50
N GLU A 80 1.57 -3.40 -10.95
CA GLU A 80 0.82 -2.17 -11.24
C GLU A 80 0.95 -1.74 -12.71
N ASN A 81 2.16 -1.78 -13.28
CA ASN A 81 2.37 -1.51 -14.71
C ASN A 81 1.66 -2.52 -15.61
N GLU A 82 1.69 -3.81 -15.24
CA GLU A 82 1.00 -4.86 -15.98
C GLU A 82 -0.51 -4.57 -16.03
N PHE A 83 -1.09 -4.19 -14.89
CA PHE A 83 -2.49 -3.79 -14.79
C PHE A 83 -2.80 -2.55 -15.63
N LEU A 84 -1.96 -1.52 -15.60
CA LEU A 84 -2.18 -0.31 -16.42
C LEU A 84 -2.06 -0.60 -17.92
N LYS A 85 -1.23 -1.56 -18.31
CA LYS A 85 -1.14 -2.04 -19.70
C LYS A 85 -2.34 -2.89 -20.11
N SER A 86 -2.87 -3.72 -19.22
CA SER A 86 -4.06 -4.54 -19.46
C SER A 86 -5.36 -3.72 -19.38
N GLY A 87 -5.34 -2.58 -18.68
CA GLY A 87 -6.38 -1.54 -18.58
C GLY A 87 -6.67 -0.79 -19.89
N ARG A 88 -6.66 -1.50 -21.02
CA ARG A 88 -7.05 -1.07 -22.38
C ARG A 88 -8.34 -0.22 -22.47
N PRO A 89 -9.36 -0.32 -21.58
CA PRO A 89 -10.58 0.48 -21.71
C PRO A 89 -10.39 2.00 -21.59
N LEU A 90 -9.32 2.49 -20.94
CA LEU A 90 -9.12 3.93 -20.68
C LEU A 90 -8.70 4.76 -21.91
N ARG A 91 -8.40 4.12 -23.06
CA ARG A 91 -8.03 4.82 -24.29
C ARG A 91 -9.22 5.50 -24.99
N GLN A 92 -10.45 5.14 -24.63
CA GLN A 92 -11.67 5.77 -25.11
C GLN A 92 -12.24 6.53 -23.90
N GLY A 93 -12.04 7.85 -23.87
CA GLY A 93 -12.13 8.72 -22.69
C GLY A 93 -13.25 8.35 -21.69
N PRO A 94 -12.93 8.20 -20.38
CA PRO A 94 -13.88 7.63 -19.45
C PRO A 94 -14.89 8.67 -18.95
N LEU A 95 -16.18 8.33 -18.98
CA LEU A 95 -17.11 8.84 -17.97
C LEU A 95 -16.68 8.25 -16.62
N GLU A 96 -16.89 8.93 -15.48
CA GLU A 96 -16.51 8.43 -14.13
C GLU A 96 -16.95 6.97 -13.85
N GLY A 97 -18.01 6.49 -14.52
CA GLY A 97 -18.47 5.10 -14.44
C GLY A 97 -17.55 4.07 -15.09
N ASP A 98 -16.67 4.46 -16.03
CA ASP A 98 -15.81 3.54 -16.76
C ASP A 98 -14.55 3.15 -15.98
N ILE A 99 -14.06 4.05 -15.11
CA ILE A 99 -12.88 3.78 -14.26
C ILE A 99 -13.20 2.68 -13.23
N PHE A 100 -14.37 2.74 -12.58
CA PHE A 100 -14.77 1.73 -11.60
C PHE A 100 -15.16 0.38 -12.23
N LYS A 101 -15.65 0.38 -13.49
CA LYS A 101 -15.91 -0.87 -14.24
C LYS A 101 -14.63 -1.66 -14.50
N VAL A 102 -13.50 -0.99 -14.74
CA VAL A 102 -12.20 -1.68 -14.89
C VAL A 102 -11.87 -2.43 -13.60
N ILE A 103 -12.02 -1.78 -12.44
CA ILE A 103 -11.78 -2.42 -11.13
C ILE A 103 -12.73 -3.60 -10.93
N GLU A 104 -14.01 -3.44 -11.27
CA GLU A 104 -15.02 -4.50 -11.12
C GLU A 104 -14.72 -5.71 -11.99
N HIS A 105 -14.32 -5.50 -13.26
CA HIS A 105 -13.98 -6.58 -14.19
C HIS A 105 -12.89 -7.50 -13.63
N PHE A 106 -11.78 -6.93 -13.16
CA PHE A 106 -10.68 -7.72 -12.58
C PHE A 106 -11.00 -8.28 -11.18
N ASP A 107 -11.88 -7.63 -10.40
CA ASP A 107 -12.36 -8.12 -9.10
C ASP A 107 -13.27 -9.35 -9.28
N GLU A 108 -14.12 -9.37 -10.32
CA GLU A 108 -14.99 -10.49 -10.66
C GLU A 108 -14.24 -11.66 -11.31
N GLU A 109 -13.32 -11.40 -12.25
CA GLU A 109 -12.45 -12.43 -12.84
C GLU A 109 -11.54 -13.11 -11.81
N GLY A 110 -11.20 -12.40 -10.74
CA GLY A 110 -10.30 -12.85 -9.68
C GLY A 110 -10.97 -13.61 -8.53
N ALA A 111 -12.26 -13.97 -8.61
CA ALA A 111 -13.02 -14.57 -7.51
C ALA A 111 -12.39 -15.89 -7.01
N GLY A 112 -11.56 -15.81 -5.97
CA GLY A 112 -10.85 -16.92 -5.33
C GLY A 112 -9.35 -16.65 -5.14
N LYS A 113 -8.69 -16.08 -6.15
CA LYS A 113 -7.27 -15.66 -6.07
C LYS A 113 -7.04 -14.44 -6.98
N PRO A 114 -7.30 -13.22 -6.49
CA PRO A 114 -7.22 -12.04 -7.33
C PRO A 114 -5.77 -11.80 -7.76
N ARG A 115 -5.56 -11.67 -9.09
CA ARG A 115 -4.25 -11.32 -9.67
C ARG A 115 -3.83 -9.91 -9.27
N TYR A 116 -4.80 -9.00 -9.18
CA TYR A 116 -4.62 -7.61 -8.78
C TYR A 116 -5.52 -7.30 -7.58
N THR A 117 -5.00 -6.63 -6.56
CA THR A 117 -5.83 -6.24 -5.40
C THR A 117 -6.62 -4.97 -5.71
N VAL A 118 -7.83 -4.83 -5.17
CA VAL A 118 -8.65 -3.61 -5.32
C VAL A 118 -7.90 -2.35 -4.85
N THR A 119 -7.08 -2.47 -3.80
CA THR A 119 -6.25 -1.36 -3.31
C THR A 119 -5.22 -0.92 -4.36
N MET A 120 -4.54 -1.86 -5.01
CA MET A 120 -3.57 -1.57 -6.06
C MET A 120 -4.25 -0.97 -7.29
N MET A 121 -5.38 -1.55 -7.73
CA MET A 121 -6.13 -1.05 -8.88
C MET A 121 -6.64 0.37 -8.65
N ALA A 122 -7.18 0.65 -7.46
CA ALA A 122 -7.65 1.98 -7.09
C ALA A 122 -6.50 3.01 -7.08
N ARG A 123 -5.34 2.63 -6.54
CA ARG A 123 -4.13 3.47 -6.55
C ARG A 123 -3.67 3.79 -7.98
N GLY A 124 -3.53 2.78 -8.84
CA GLY A 124 -3.08 2.96 -10.23
C GLY A 124 -4.03 3.81 -11.07
N LEU A 125 -5.33 3.76 -10.78
CA LEU A 125 -6.36 4.56 -11.45
C LEU A 125 -6.62 5.93 -10.82
N GLY A 126 -5.92 6.29 -9.73
CA GLY A 126 -6.11 7.56 -9.05
C GLY A 126 -7.44 7.70 -8.30
N VAL A 127 -8.13 6.59 -8.00
CA VAL A 127 -9.41 6.58 -7.29
C VAL A 127 -9.25 6.02 -5.87
N THR A 128 -10.21 6.33 -5.00
CA THR A 128 -10.21 5.74 -3.65
C THR A 128 -10.87 4.36 -3.65
N ARG A 129 -10.31 3.41 -2.91
CA ARG A 129 -10.91 2.08 -2.69
C ARG A 129 -12.31 2.19 -2.09
N VAL A 130 -12.53 3.13 -1.19
CA VAL A 130 -13.85 3.40 -0.59
C VAL A 130 -14.84 3.88 -1.66
N GLY A 131 -14.41 4.76 -2.56
CA GLY A 131 -15.22 5.21 -3.70
C GLY A 131 -15.69 4.06 -4.58
N TYR A 132 -14.81 3.09 -4.87
CA TYR A 132 -15.17 1.89 -5.64
C TYR A 132 -16.29 1.08 -4.96
N TYR A 133 -16.17 0.75 -3.67
CA TYR A 133 -17.21 -0.03 -2.99
C TYR A 133 -18.51 0.75 -2.82
N VAL A 134 -18.46 2.06 -2.62
CA VAL A 134 -19.66 2.92 -2.59
C VAL A 134 -20.34 2.92 -3.96
N TRP A 135 -19.58 3.03 -5.04
CA TRP A 135 -20.09 2.93 -6.41
C TRP A 135 -20.71 1.55 -6.69
N LYS A 136 -20.02 0.46 -6.34
CA LYS A 136 -20.51 -0.92 -6.49
C LYS A 136 -21.82 -1.14 -5.72
N HIS A 137 -21.88 -0.64 -4.49
CA HIS A 137 -23.07 -0.73 -3.63
C HIS A 137 -24.24 0.15 -4.11
N ARG A 138 -23.98 1.28 -4.76
CA ARG A 138 -25.04 2.09 -5.40
C ARG A 138 -25.64 1.38 -6.60
N ARG A 139 -24.83 0.61 -7.35
CA ARG A 139 -25.29 -0.16 -8.51
C ARG A 139 -26.07 -1.41 -8.14
N SER A 140 -25.70 -2.07 -7.04
CA SER A 140 -26.43 -3.24 -6.52
C SER A 140 -27.71 -2.88 -5.77
N ARG A 141 -27.91 -1.60 -5.41
CA ARG A 141 -29.17 -1.13 -4.82
C ARG A 141 -30.24 -0.92 -5.91
N PRO A 142 -31.42 -1.55 -5.82
CA PRO A 142 -32.56 -1.11 -6.61
C PRO A 142 -32.93 0.34 -6.22
N TYR A 143 -33.35 1.12 -7.21
CA TYR A 143 -33.69 2.54 -7.11
C TYR A 143 -34.46 2.90 -5.82
N ALA A 144 -33.95 3.88 -5.05
CA ALA A 144 -34.45 4.28 -3.74
C ALA A 144 -35.88 4.89 -3.72
N GLY A 145 -36.56 4.93 -4.86
CA GLY A 145 -37.97 5.32 -4.95
C GLY A 145 -38.95 4.37 -4.25
N ALA A 146 -38.51 3.15 -3.90
CA ALA A 146 -39.31 2.15 -3.18
C ALA A 146 -39.11 2.14 -1.65
N SER A 147 -38.21 2.98 -1.11
CA SER A 147 -38.00 3.07 0.34
C SER A 147 -39.08 3.94 1.02
N PRO A 148 -39.61 3.56 2.19
CA PRO A 148 -40.57 4.38 2.95
C PRO A 148 -40.06 5.79 3.27
N ARG A 149 -38.74 6.01 3.36
CA ARG A 149 -38.13 7.33 3.54
C ARG A 149 -38.11 8.18 2.26
N GLY A 150 -38.10 7.56 1.07
CA GLY A 150 -38.19 8.27 -0.21
C GLY A 150 -39.59 8.80 -0.53
N LYS A 151 -40.63 8.24 0.10
CA LYS A 151 -42.02 8.74 -0.02
C LYS A 151 -42.21 10.10 0.66
N ARG A 152 -41.45 10.41 1.71
CA ARG A 152 -41.53 11.70 2.44
C ARG A 152 -41.02 12.90 1.63
N HIS A 153 -40.06 12.71 0.72
CA HIS A 153 -39.55 13.80 -0.11
C HIS A 153 -40.45 14.14 -1.32
N ARG A 154 -41.42 13.26 -1.65
CA ARG A 154 -42.40 13.50 -2.72
C ARG A 154 -43.62 14.32 -2.29
N LEU A 155 -43.86 14.49 -0.98
CA LEU A 155 -44.98 15.31 -0.49
C LEU A 155 -44.64 16.79 -0.31
N PHE A 156 -43.36 17.17 -0.25
CA PHE A 156 -42.97 18.58 -0.07
C PHE A 156 -42.87 19.38 -1.38
N ARG A 157 -42.79 18.71 -2.55
CA ARG A 157 -42.78 19.37 -3.87
C ARG A 157 -44.16 19.45 -4.55
N ALA A 158 -45.20 18.84 -3.97
CA ALA A 158 -46.57 18.99 -4.42
C ALA A 158 -47.26 20.23 -3.79
N TYR A 159 -46.87 20.63 -2.58
CA TYR A 159 -47.56 21.70 -1.85
C TYR A 159 -47.20 23.14 -2.28
N HIS A 160 -46.15 23.33 -3.10
CA HIS A 160 -45.71 24.67 -3.54
C HIS A 160 -46.09 25.01 -4.98
N ARG A 161 -46.87 24.16 -5.67
CA ARG A 161 -47.35 24.45 -7.04
C ARG A 161 -48.81 24.93 -7.08
N ASP A 162 -49.58 24.72 -6.02
CA ASP A 162 -51.01 25.05 -6.00
C ASP A 162 -51.32 26.46 -5.43
N PHE A 163 -50.32 27.24 -5.00
CA PHE A 163 -50.51 28.61 -4.50
C PHE A 163 -50.11 29.69 -5.54
N ARG A 164 -50.58 29.54 -6.79
CA ARG A 164 -50.58 30.66 -7.75
C ARG A 164 -51.75 30.66 -8.76
N LEU A 165 -52.74 29.78 -8.65
CA LEU A 165 -53.95 29.84 -9.47
C LEU A 165 -55.16 29.32 -8.67
N ALA A 166 -55.64 30.12 -7.72
CA ALA A 166 -57.03 30.18 -7.24
C ALA A 166 -57.16 31.41 -6.34
#